data_AF-A0A7V5YNA6-F1
#
_entry.id   AF-A0A7V5YNA6-F1
#
_cell.length_a   1.000
_cell.length_b   1.000
_cell.length_c   1.000
_cell.angle_alpha   90.00
_cell.angle_beta   90.00
_cell.angle_gamma   90.00
#
_symmetry.space_group_name_H-M   'P 1'
#
loop_
_entity.id
_entity.type
_entity.pdbx_description
1 polymer ?
#
loop_
_entity_poly.entity_id
_entity_poly.type
_entity_poly.pdbx_seq_one_letter_code
_entity_poly.pdbx_strand_id
1 'polypeptide(L)'
;MPKRFLKISIICLIFLGVFLLPVSVFAETRYSQEEISLPQEESFKNLYVFSAKNINLASQINGDLWSFSRNLLEDGPVMGSVTTFTLDKIVVNKPIGNSLRGYGKNVSIYETIGGDIIIFGETLFLDKTSKLGGDLYFWGKNLNIDGNVDGKVIARAEEVRIEGKIAQDVQLYETRKILITPQAKITGKLIYFAEKPLINENLNNVGKVEYVAQKNGETLKKLLLNLNINLRSFASIFYAIAFLAQFLLALFFYLALPNFSAEVVKKSLSKPFNYLLKGLLLIIFLPLAIFFLLTTVIGYSLAIFWLFLYILLLTSASAFTPMIVGAAFRRFILKEKRFSFFTLGIGIILLFALLIVPYIGPLINICLSSLSFASVFVSLKESLGNYPSSKD
;
A
#
# COMPACT_ATOMS: atom_id res chain seq x y z
N MET A 1 -40.37 11.05 -13.17
CA MET A 1 -39.24 10.24 -12.69
C MET A 1 -39.73 9.15 -11.73
N PRO A 2 -39.39 7.87 -11.92
CA PRO A 2 -39.80 6.83 -10.99
C PRO A 2 -39.13 7.07 -9.63
N LYS A 3 -39.94 7.12 -8.55
CA LYS A 3 -39.51 7.44 -7.16
C LYS A 3 -38.31 6.62 -6.65
N ARG A 4 -37.97 5.51 -7.31
CA ARG A 4 -36.78 4.67 -7.04
C ARG A 4 -35.48 5.25 -7.59
N PHE A 5 -35.49 5.88 -8.77
CA PHE A 5 -34.29 6.51 -9.36
C PHE A 5 -33.86 7.76 -8.59
N LEU A 6 -34.82 8.52 -8.07
CA LEU A 6 -34.55 9.68 -7.21
C LEU A 6 -33.92 9.24 -5.89
N LYS A 7 -34.40 8.15 -5.27
CA LYS A 7 -33.82 7.59 -4.04
C LYS A 7 -32.40 7.05 -4.25
N ILE A 8 -32.13 6.38 -5.36
CA ILE A 8 -30.78 5.87 -5.69
C ILE A 8 -29.83 7.02 -5.99
N SER A 9 -30.29 8.05 -6.73
CA SER A 9 -29.47 9.24 -7.00
C SER A 9 -29.14 10.01 -5.72
N ILE A 10 -30.09 10.12 -4.79
CA ILE A 10 -29.89 10.73 -3.45
C ILE A 10 -28.90 9.90 -2.61
N ILE A 11 -29.00 8.56 -2.62
CA ILE A 11 -28.06 7.69 -1.90
C ILE A 11 -26.64 7.79 -2.49
N CYS A 12 -26.50 7.83 -3.83
CA CYS A 12 -25.21 8.06 -4.47
C CYS A 12 -24.66 9.46 -4.18
N LEU A 13 -25.49 10.50 -4.14
CA LEU A 13 -25.08 11.86 -3.75
C LEU A 13 -24.68 11.97 -2.28
N ILE A 14 -25.36 11.25 -1.38
CA ILE A 14 -24.99 11.17 0.04
C ILE A 14 -23.67 10.38 0.18
N PHE A 15 -23.48 9.29 -0.55
CA PHE A 15 -22.24 8.50 -0.51
C PHE A 15 -21.05 9.26 -1.12
N LEU A 16 -21.28 10.00 -2.21
CA LEU A 16 -20.30 10.92 -2.80
C LEU A 16 -20.02 12.10 -1.87
N GLY A 17 -21.05 12.62 -1.20
CA GLY A 17 -20.95 13.67 -0.18
C GLY A 17 -20.15 13.23 1.03
N VAL A 18 -20.33 12.01 1.53
CA VAL A 18 -19.56 11.42 2.63
C VAL A 18 -18.08 11.22 2.27
N PHE A 19 -17.77 10.98 0.99
CA PHE A 19 -16.38 10.96 0.48
C PHE A 19 -15.79 12.37 0.23
N LEU A 20 -16.65 13.38 0.05
CA LEU A 20 -16.28 14.79 -0.11
C LEU A 20 -16.26 15.56 1.21
N LEU A 21 -16.72 14.96 2.32
CA LEU A 21 -16.56 15.57 3.64
C LEU A 21 -15.07 15.51 3.99
N PRO A 22 -14.37 16.66 4.12
CA PRO A 22 -13.12 16.65 4.83
C PRO A 22 -13.45 16.15 6.23
N VAL A 23 -12.87 15.00 6.62
CA VAL A 23 -12.93 14.56 8.01
C VAL A 23 -12.14 15.59 8.80
N SER A 24 -12.81 16.66 9.22
CA SER A 24 -12.27 17.65 10.13
C SER A 24 -12.17 17.01 11.50
N VAL A 25 -11.17 16.14 11.66
CA VAL A 25 -10.58 15.84 12.96
C VAL A 25 -10.04 17.16 13.49
N PHE A 26 -10.30 17.47 14.75
CA PHE A 26 -9.76 18.65 15.45
C PHE A 26 -8.22 18.56 15.58
N ALA A 27 -7.53 18.66 14.44
CA ALA A 27 -6.10 18.69 14.26
C ALA A 27 -5.79 19.68 13.13
N GLU A 28 -4.73 20.47 13.29
CA GLU A 28 -4.34 21.44 12.27
C GLU A 28 -3.77 20.67 11.07
N THR A 29 -4.59 20.61 10.01
CA THR A 29 -4.29 19.83 8.82
C THR A 29 -3.87 20.80 7.72
N ARG A 30 -2.61 20.75 7.29
CA ARG A 30 -2.11 21.61 6.20
C ARG A 30 -2.08 20.80 4.90
N TYR A 31 -2.86 21.23 3.92
CA TYR A 31 -2.91 20.63 2.59
C TYR A 31 -1.94 21.35 1.64
N SER A 32 -1.05 20.57 1.03
CA SER A 32 -0.46 20.80 -0.30
C SER A 32 0.10 22.20 -0.59
N GLN A 33 1.33 22.45 -0.15
CA GLN A 33 2.18 23.53 -0.67
C GLN A 33 3.49 22.93 -1.22
N GLU A 34 4.15 23.62 -2.16
CA GLU A 34 5.48 23.20 -2.61
C GLU A 34 6.46 23.19 -1.41
N GLU A 35 6.40 24.20 -0.56
CA GLU A 35 7.24 24.32 0.63
C GLU A 35 6.38 24.66 1.84
N ILE A 36 6.53 23.88 2.90
CA ILE A 36 5.91 24.13 4.21
C ILE A 36 7.04 24.52 5.16
N SER A 37 7.10 25.79 5.52
CA SER A 37 8.03 26.29 6.53
C SER A 37 7.23 26.67 7.77
N LEU A 38 7.51 26.01 8.88
CA LEU A 38 6.83 26.20 10.16
C LEU A 38 7.83 26.85 11.12
N PRO A 39 7.68 28.15 11.42
CA PRO A 39 8.69 28.92 12.16
C PRO A 39 8.63 28.63 13.67
N GLN A 40 9.70 28.97 14.39
CA GLN A 40 9.88 28.58 15.78
C GLN A 40 8.82 29.15 16.74
N GLU A 41 8.16 30.26 16.38
CA GLU A 41 7.13 30.88 17.24
C GLU A 41 5.83 30.07 17.30
N GLU A 42 5.63 29.12 16.39
CA GLU A 42 4.44 28.27 16.35
C GLU A 42 4.64 27.00 17.19
N SER A 43 3.55 26.53 17.79
CA SER A 43 3.52 25.22 18.45
C SER A 43 2.25 24.46 18.12
N PHE A 44 2.39 23.17 17.85
CA PHE A 44 1.29 22.31 17.41
C PHE A 44 1.04 21.19 18.42
N LYS A 45 -0.23 20.84 18.65
CA LYS A 45 -0.55 19.65 19.43
C LYS A 45 -0.19 18.38 18.67
N ASN A 46 -0.63 18.25 17.43
CA ASN A 46 -0.25 17.21 16.48
C ASN A 46 -0.19 17.89 15.10
N LEU A 47 0.65 17.39 14.20
CA LEU A 47 0.77 17.91 12.84
C LEU A 47 0.62 16.79 11.82
N TYR A 48 -0.29 16.98 10.85
CA TYR A 48 -0.53 16.06 9.75
C TYR A 48 -0.31 16.77 8.41
N VAL A 49 0.72 16.35 7.68
CA VAL A 49 1.08 16.86 6.35
C VAL A 49 0.90 15.77 5.31
N PHE A 50 -0.11 15.89 4.45
CA PHE A 50 -0.45 14.85 3.47
C PHE A 50 0.32 14.96 2.14
N SER A 51 0.92 16.12 1.84
CA SER A 51 1.79 16.29 0.67
C SER A 51 2.55 17.62 0.72
N ALA A 52 3.88 17.58 0.57
CA ALA A 52 4.74 18.75 0.39
C ALA A 52 6.02 18.39 -0.39
N LYS A 53 6.67 19.32 -1.09
CA LYS A 53 8.01 19.04 -1.62
C LYS A 53 9.03 19.13 -0.47
N ASN A 54 9.05 20.24 0.25
CA ASN A 54 9.93 20.44 1.38
C ASN A 54 9.12 20.77 2.63
N ILE A 55 9.45 20.13 3.75
CA ILE A 55 8.99 20.52 5.08
C ILE A 55 10.21 21.00 5.85
N ASN A 56 10.22 22.29 6.22
CA ASN A 56 11.15 22.87 7.18
C ASN A 56 10.39 23.12 8.48
N LEU A 57 10.56 22.23 9.45
CA LEU A 57 9.85 22.24 10.72
C LEU A 57 10.77 22.82 11.79
N ALA A 58 10.71 24.13 12.04
CA ALA A 58 11.38 24.78 13.16
C ALA A 58 10.48 24.92 14.40
N SER A 59 9.16 24.79 14.22
CA SER A 59 8.15 24.80 15.29
C SER A 59 8.24 23.60 16.22
N GLN A 60 7.81 23.78 17.47
CA GLN A 60 7.66 22.68 18.42
C GLN A 60 6.35 21.91 18.17
N ILE A 61 6.41 20.57 18.19
CA ILE A 61 5.23 19.70 18.16
C ILE A 61 5.11 19.00 19.52
N ASN A 62 4.02 19.25 20.25
CA ASN A 62 3.77 18.69 21.58
C ASN A 62 3.31 17.23 21.56
N GLY A 63 2.87 16.73 20.41
CA GLY A 63 2.43 15.35 20.18
C GLY A 63 3.10 14.78 18.95
N ASP A 64 2.33 14.19 18.04
CA ASP A 64 2.86 13.41 16.93
C ASP A 64 2.95 14.22 15.62
N LEU A 65 3.97 13.89 14.82
CA LEU A 65 4.12 14.34 13.44
C LEU A 65 3.83 13.19 12.48
N TRP A 66 2.90 13.43 11.55
CA TRP A 66 2.66 12.56 10.41
C TRP A 66 2.92 13.35 9.13
N SER A 67 3.84 12.91 8.29
CA SER A 67 4.18 13.68 7.09
C SER A 67 4.48 12.84 5.86
N PHE A 68 4.05 13.34 4.70
CA PHE A 68 4.39 12.85 3.37
C PHE A 68 5.01 13.98 2.58
N SER A 69 6.30 13.84 2.23
CA SER A 69 7.01 14.90 1.50
C SER A 69 8.09 14.38 0.54
N ARG A 70 8.82 15.27 -0.15
CA ARG A 70 10.08 14.88 -0.80
C ARG A 70 11.25 15.00 0.18
N ASN A 71 11.28 16.07 0.98
CA ASN A 71 12.31 16.33 1.99
C ASN A 71 11.67 16.78 3.31
N LEU A 72 12.15 16.22 4.42
CA LEU A 72 11.85 16.68 5.78
C LEU A 72 13.15 17.16 6.46
N LEU A 73 13.13 18.40 6.93
CA LEU A 73 14.11 18.98 7.85
C LEU A 73 13.38 19.31 9.15
N GLU A 74 13.72 18.59 10.22
CA GLU A 74 13.18 18.79 11.56
C GLU A 74 14.20 19.54 12.43
N ASP A 75 14.01 20.86 12.53
CA ASP A 75 14.79 21.83 13.31
C ASP A 75 14.08 22.29 14.60
N GLY A 76 12.88 21.76 14.87
CA GLY A 76 12.07 22.00 16.07
C GLY A 76 11.68 20.69 16.76
N PRO A 77 11.66 20.63 18.10
CA PRO A 77 11.48 19.37 18.83
C PRO A 77 10.07 18.79 18.66
N VAL A 78 10.00 17.45 18.56
CA VAL A 78 8.75 16.69 18.51
C VAL A 78 8.62 15.84 19.76
N MET A 79 7.66 16.13 20.63
CA MET A 79 7.54 15.44 21.92
C MET A 79 6.92 14.06 21.84
N GLY A 80 6.11 13.80 20.82
CA GLY A 80 5.57 12.48 20.52
C GLY A 80 6.46 11.70 19.55
N SER A 81 5.81 11.01 18.62
CA SER A 81 6.45 10.21 17.58
C SER A 81 6.41 10.91 16.23
N VAL A 82 7.40 10.61 15.38
CA VAL A 82 7.42 11.05 13.99
C VAL A 82 7.15 9.84 13.09
N THR A 83 6.08 9.90 12.29
CA THR A 83 5.80 8.95 11.21
C THR A 83 5.89 9.69 9.88
N THR A 84 6.90 9.39 9.07
CA THR A 84 7.16 10.17 7.84
C THR A 84 7.52 9.33 6.63
N PHE A 85 7.07 9.74 5.45
CA PHE A 85 7.44 9.15 4.18
C PHE A 85 7.98 10.25 3.28
N THR A 86 9.26 10.11 2.91
CA THR A 86 9.98 11.08 2.07
C THR A 86 10.53 10.41 0.81
N LEU A 87 10.53 11.13 -0.31
CA LEU A 87 11.13 10.62 -1.55
C LEU A 87 12.68 10.70 -1.55
N ASP A 88 13.26 11.64 -0.82
CA ASP A 88 14.70 11.90 -0.83
C ASP A 88 15.30 11.89 0.58
N LYS A 89 15.14 12.94 1.40
CA LYS A 89 15.82 13.01 2.70
C LYS A 89 14.94 13.28 3.92
N ILE A 90 15.37 12.73 5.05
CA ILE A 90 14.92 13.05 6.40
C ILE A 90 16.15 13.52 7.18
N VAL A 91 16.08 14.71 7.76
CA VAL A 91 17.12 15.28 8.63
C VAL A 91 16.48 15.63 9.98
N VAL A 92 16.99 15.01 11.06
CA VAL A 92 16.54 15.21 12.44
C VAL A 92 17.62 15.97 13.22
N ASN A 93 17.39 17.26 13.43
CA ASN A 93 18.31 18.17 14.13
C ASN A 93 17.84 18.54 15.54
N LYS A 94 16.64 18.11 15.94
CA LYS A 94 16.10 18.28 17.30
C LYS A 94 15.61 16.96 17.88
N PRO A 95 15.38 16.92 19.21
CA PRO A 95 14.95 15.70 19.86
C PRO A 95 13.53 15.26 19.45
N ILE A 96 13.38 13.94 19.25
CA ILE A 96 12.09 13.26 19.15
C ILE A 96 11.85 12.52 20.48
N GLY A 97 10.78 12.86 21.19
CA GLY A 97 10.51 12.33 22.53
C GLY A 97 10.19 10.85 22.56
N ASN A 98 9.60 10.31 21.49
CA ASN A 98 9.29 8.89 21.37
C ASN A 98 9.96 8.27 20.13
N SER A 99 9.19 7.70 19.20
CA SER A 99 9.75 6.87 18.11
C SER A 99 9.78 7.59 16.78
N LEU A 100 10.74 7.24 15.92
CA LEU A 100 10.80 7.65 14.51
C LEU A 100 10.49 6.45 13.61
N ARG A 101 9.49 6.59 12.74
CA ARG A 101 9.05 5.55 11.81
C ARG A 101 8.93 6.13 10.42
N GLY A 102 9.52 5.50 9.40
CA GLY A 102 9.39 6.08 8.08
C GLY A 102 10.18 5.48 6.93
N TYR A 103 10.06 6.17 5.80
CA TYR A 103 10.82 5.93 4.59
C TYR A 103 11.55 7.20 4.15
N GLY A 104 12.81 7.08 3.75
CA GLY A 104 13.58 8.13 3.10
C GLY A 104 14.82 7.56 2.42
N LYS A 105 15.20 8.09 1.26
CA LYS A 105 16.41 7.63 0.57
C LYS A 105 17.65 7.84 1.45
N ASN A 106 17.79 9.03 2.03
CA ASN A 106 18.87 9.36 2.95
C ASN A 106 18.30 9.88 4.28
N VAL A 107 18.63 9.21 5.38
CA VAL A 107 18.17 9.59 6.72
C VAL A 107 19.37 9.94 7.58
N SER A 108 19.38 11.15 8.14
CA SER A 108 20.45 11.65 9.01
C SER A 108 19.86 12.12 10.34
N ILE A 109 20.39 11.60 11.43
CA ILE A 109 19.88 11.85 12.78
C ILE A 109 21.02 12.37 13.63
N TYR A 110 20.87 13.60 14.13
CA TYR A 110 21.88 14.32 14.90
C TYR A 110 21.54 14.40 16.39
N GLU A 111 20.28 14.19 16.75
CA GLU A 111 19.79 14.41 18.10
C GLU A 111 19.18 13.17 18.75
N THR A 112 18.72 13.33 19.99
CA THR A 112 18.14 12.24 20.78
C THR A 112 16.77 11.80 20.26
N ILE A 113 16.58 10.49 20.10
CA ILE A 113 15.29 9.85 19.87
C ILE A 113 14.99 8.95 21.07
N GLY A 114 13.92 9.25 21.82
CA GLY A 114 13.65 8.61 23.10
C GLY A 114 13.21 7.14 23.00
N GLY A 115 12.56 6.75 21.90
CA GLY A 115 12.02 5.41 21.66
C GLY A 115 12.77 4.67 20.55
N ASP A 116 12.03 3.98 19.67
CA ASP A 116 12.59 3.16 18.62
C ASP A 116 12.75 3.92 17.30
N ILE A 117 13.70 3.48 16.45
CA ILE A 117 13.80 3.90 15.05
C ILE A 117 13.42 2.73 14.15
N ILE A 118 12.47 2.96 13.24
CA ILE A 118 12.11 2.01 12.17
C ILE A 118 12.20 2.74 10.82
N ILE A 119 13.26 2.49 10.07
CA ILE A 119 13.54 3.20 8.81
C ILE A 119 13.74 2.23 7.65
N PHE A 120 13.09 2.55 6.54
CA PHE A 120 13.33 1.97 5.23
C PHE A 120 14.00 3.02 4.35
N GLY A 121 15.12 2.69 3.69
CA GLY A 121 15.86 3.70 2.93
C GLY A 121 17.03 3.15 2.12
N GLU A 122 17.83 4.05 1.56
CA GLU A 122 19.12 3.68 0.96
C GLU A 122 20.23 3.80 2.01
N THR A 123 20.28 4.91 2.74
CA THR A 123 21.29 5.19 3.76
C THR A 123 20.66 5.70 5.05
N LEU A 124 21.10 5.16 6.20
CA LEU A 124 20.85 5.72 7.52
C LEU A 124 22.18 6.09 8.19
N PHE A 125 22.27 7.34 8.64
CA PHE A 125 23.40 7.90 9.38
C PHE A 125 22.94 8.39 10.76
N LEU A 126 23.41 7.73 11.82
CA LEU A 126 23.30 8.20 13.19
C LEU A 126 24.59 8.93 13.56
N ASP A 127 24.54 10.25 13.67
CA ASP A 127 25.70 11.08 13.98
C ASP A 127 26.24 10.79 15.39
N LYS A 128 27.50 11.10 15.65
CA LYS A 128 28.14 10.97 16.97
C LYS A 128 27.40 11.66 18.12
N THR A 129 26.62 12.72 17.84
CA THR A 129 25.81 13.41 18.85
C THR A 129 24.46 12.74 19.11
N SER A 130 24.02 11.86 18.21
CA SER A 130 22.73 11.19 18.33
C SER A 130 22.71 10.15 19.45
N LYS A 131 21.56 10.04 20.10
CA LYS A 131 21.29 9.01 21.11
C LYS A 131 19.93 8.39 20.87
N LEU A 132 19.88 7.08 20.70
CA LEU A 132 18.66 6.30 20.59
C LEU A 132 18.37 5.59 21.91
N GLY A 133 17.23 5.89 22.54
CA GLY A 133 16.80 5.29 23.79
C GLY A 133 16.24 3.87 23.66
N GLY A 134 15.77 3.48 22.47
CA GLY A 134 15.21 2.17 22.17
C GLY A 134 15.98 1.37 21.12
N ASP A 135 15.24 0.57 20.37
CA ASP A 135 15.77 -0.35 19.36
C ASP A 135 15.89 0.33 17.97
N LEU A 136 16.89 -0.08 17.20
CA LEU A 136 17.06 0.33 15.81
C LEU A 136 16.68 -0.79 14.85
N TYR A 137 15.71 -0.52 13.98
CA TYR A 137 15.30 -1.38 12.88
C TYR A 137 15.54 -0.66 11.54
N PHE A 138 16.40 -1.21 10.70
CA PHE A 138 16.77 -0.59 9.43
C PHE A 138 16.74 -1.58 8.25
N TRP A 139 16.18 -1.15 7.13
CA TRP A 139 16.25 -1.88 5.86
C TRP A 139 16.72 -0.95 4.75
N GLY A 140 17.96 -1.15 4.30
CA GLY A 140 18.56 -0.35 3.23
C GLY A 140 19.87 -0.91 2.70
N LYS A 141 20.69 -0.05 2.12
CA LYS A 141 22.01 -0.43 1.59
C LYS A 141 23.12 -0.12 2.58
N ASN A 142 23.13 1.09 3.14
CA ASN A 142 24.22 1.59 3.98
C ASN A 142 23.70 1.98 5.36
N LEU A 143 24.37 1.49 6.40
CA LEU A 143 24.10 1.83 7.79
C LEU A 143 25.37 2.34 8.47
N ASN A 144 25.32 3.56 8.98
CA ASN A 144 26.40 4.21 9.70
C ASN A 144 25.91 4.58 11.10
N ILE A 145 26.51 3.98 12.14
CA ILE A 145 26.17 4.21 13.55
C ILE A 145 27.39 4.83 14.24
N ASP A 146 27.44 6.16 14.27
CA ASP A 146 28.47 6.91 14.99
C ASP A 146 27.99 7.33 16.38
N GLY A 147 26.68 7.47 16.56
CA GLY A 147 26.01 7.75 17.84
C GLY A 147 25.72 6.52 18.71
N ASN A 148 25.02 6.76 19.83
CA ASN A 148 24.73 5.70 20.82
C ASN A 148 23.35 5.08 20.62
N VAL A 149 23.25 3.76 20.80
CA VAL A 149 22.00 3.00 20.79
C VAL A 149 21.88 2.21 22.11
N ASP A 150 20.89 2.55 22.93
CA ASP A 150 20.64 1.92 24.23
C ASP A 150 19.93 0.56 24.08
N GLY A 151 19.27 0.30 22.95
CA GLY A 151 18.63 -0.97 22.61
C GLY A 151 19.46 -1.89 21.72
N LYS A 152 18.76 -2.79 21.01
CA LYS A 152 19.36 -3.70 20.01
C LYS A 152 19.33 -3.06 18.62
N VAL A 153 20.19 -3.56 17.73
CA VAL A 153 20.20 -3.17 16.32
C VAL A 153 19.82 -4.37 15.46
N ILE A 154 18.77 -4.26 14.67
CA ILE A 154 18.37 -5.25 13.68
C ILE A 154 18.34 -4.56 12.32
N ALA A 155 19.26 -4.95 11.44
CA ALA A 155 19.41 -4.28 10.16
C ALA A 155 19.58 -5.25 9.00
N ARG A 156 18.94 -4.94 7.86
CA ARG A 156 19.33 -5.43 6.54
C ARG A 156 20.09 -4.32 5.84
N ALA A 157 21.38 -4.52 5.61
CA ALA A 157 22.26 -3.55 4.97
C ALA A 157 23.44 -4.26 4.31
N GLU A 158 23.85 -3.78 3.13
CA GLU A 158 25.02 -4.29 2.39
C GLU A 158 26.32 -3.82 3.02
N GLU A 159 26.39 -2.55 3.42
CA GLU A 159 27.53 -1.95 4.11
C GLU A 159 27.12 -1.42 5.48
N VAL A 160 27.86 -1.82 6.51
CA VAL A 160 27.63 -1.40 7.89
C VAL A 160 28.92 -0.87 8.48
N ARG A 161 28.87 0.35 9.03
CA ARG A 161 29.94 0.97 9.82
C ARG A 161 29.44 1.29 11.22
N ILE A 162 30.17 0.86 12.23
CA ILE A 162 29.85 1.12 13.64
C ILE A 162 31.06 1.81 14.28
N GLU A 163 30.82 2.98 14.85
CA GLU A 163 31.76 3.75 15.67
C GLU A 163 31.22 4.06 17.06
N GLY A 164 29.89 4.16 17.21
CA GLY A 164 29.26 4.44 18.49
C GLY A 164 29.10 3.24 19.41
N LYS A 165 28.39 3.46 20.51
CA LYS A 165 28.10 2.43 21.53
C LYS A 165 26.73 1.80 21.26
N ILE A 166 26.66 0.48 21.30
CA ILE A 166 25.43 -0.30 21.23
C ILE A 166 25.34 -1.16 22.49
N ALA A 167 24.30 -0.93 23.29
CA ALA A 167 24.17 -1.54 24.61
C ALA A 167 23.69 -3.00 24.57
N GLN A 168 23.06 -3.45 23.47
CA GLN A 168 22.57 -4.83 23.32
C GLN A 168 23.13 -5.51 22.06
N ASP A 169 22.42 -6.54 21.59
CA ASP A 169 22.80 -7.35 20.45
C ASP A 169 22.62 -6.59 19.12
N VAL A 170 23.45 -6.95 18.15
CA VAL A 170 23.43 -6.44 16.78
C VAL A 170 23.23 -7.62 15.84
N GLN A 171 22.17 -7.56 15.03
CA GLN A 171 21.82 -8.58 14.05
C GLN A 171 21.80 -7.99 12.64
N LEU A 172 22.72 -8.43 11.77
CA LEU A 172 22.92 -7.89 10.44
C LEU A 172 22.61 -8.94 9.36
N TYR A 173 21.71 -8.60 8.44
CA TYR A 173 21.28 -9.48 7.35
C TYR A 173 21.77 -8.97 5.99
N GLU A 174 22.14 -9.91 5.11
CA GLU A 174 22.54 -9.65 3.72
C GLU A 174 23.71 -8.66 3.59
N THR A 175 24.64 -8.74 4.55
CA THR A 175 25.78 -7.82 4.61
C THR A 175 26.94 -8.31 3.76
N ARG A 176 27.57 -7.37 3.07
CA ARG A 176 28.75 -7.57 2.22
C ARG A 176 30.02 -6.97 2.82
N LYS A 177 29.87 -5.96 3.69
CA LYS A 177 30.97 -5.27 4.36
C LYS A 177 30.55 -4.82 5.76
N ILE A 178 31.36 -5.15 6.76
CA ILE A 178 31.20 -4.67 8.14
C ILE A 178 32.51 -4.01 8.55
N LEU A 179 32.42 -2.76 9.03
CA LEU A 179 33.54 -2.04 9.62
C LEU A 179 33.18 -1.66 11.06
N ILE A 180 33.83 -2.31 12.03
CA ILE A 180 33.76 -1.94 13.44
C ILE A 180 35.03 -1.14 13.76
N THR A 181 34.88 0.13 14.12
CA THR A 181 36.03 0.96 14.47
C THR A 181 36.56 0.63 15.87
N PRO A 182 37.81 1.01 16.22
CA PRO A 182 38.34 0.84 17.58
C PRO A 182 37.53 1.55 18.68
N GLN A 183 36.81 2.61 18.34
CA GLN A 183 35.99 3.41 19.26
C GLN A 183 34.62 2.78 19.53
N ALA A 184 34.15 1.91 18.62
CA ALA A 184 32.88 1.23 18.77
C ALA A 184 32.85 0.41 20.05
N LYS A 185 31.67 0.23 20.65
CA LYS A 185 31.48 -0.70 21.76
C LYS A 185 30.13 -1.40 21.63
N ILE A 186 30.15 -2.70 21.37
CA ILE A 186 28.96 -3.54 21.32
C ILE A 186 28.97 -4.43 22.56
N THR A 187 28.12 -4.12 23.54
CA THR A 187 28.09 -4.89 24.80
C THR A 187 27.54 -6.29 24.59
N GLY A 188 26.57 -6.44 23.68
CA GLY A 188 25.96 -7.72 23.34
C GLY A 188 26.73 -8.50 22.26
N LYS A 189 26.00 -9.38 21.58
CA LYS A 189 26.51 -10.19 20.48
C LYS A 189 26.34 -9.46 19.15
N LEU A 190 27.33 -9.59 18.28
CA LEU A 190 27.23 -9.25 16.87
C LEU A 190 26.98 -10.54 16.07
N ILE A 191 25.76 -10.71 15.59
CA ILE A 191 25.35 -11.82 14.73
C ILE A 191 25.21 -11.29 13.30
N TYR A 192 25.97 -11.82 12.36
CA TYR A 192 25.87 -11.40 10.96
C TYR A 192 25.69 -12.57 10.00
N PHE A 193 24.83 -12.35 9.01
CA PHE A 193 24.49 -13.31 7.97
C PHE A 193 25.10 -12.84 6.65
N ALA A 194 26.07 -13.60 6.13
CA ALA A 194 26.82 -13.27 4.93
C ALA A 194 27.25 -14.53 4.16
N GLU A 195 27.61 -14.40 2.89
CA GLU A 195 28.08 -15.52 2.06
C GLU A 195 29.42 -16.10 2.55
N LYS A 196 30.26 -15.23 3.11
CA LYS A 196 31.58 -15.54 3.64
C LYS A 196 31.81 -14.73 4.93
N PRO A 197 32.70 -15.18 5.83
CA PRO A 197 33.11 -14.38 6.97
C PRO A 197 33.62 -13.01 6.54
N LEU A 198 33.13 -11.95 7.19
CA LEU A 198 33.50 -10.55 6.90
C LEU A 198 34.46 -9.97 7.94
N ILE A 199 34.49 -10.56 9.14
CA ILE A 199 35.32 -10.13 10.26
C ILE A 199 36.33 -11.25 10.52
N ASN A 200 37.62 -10.94 10.36
CA ASN A 200 38.73 -11.90 10.48
C ASN A 200 39.57 -11.67 11.75
N GLU A 201 39.27 -10.64 12.54
CA GLU A 201 40.02 -10.25 13.72
C GLU A 201 39.16 -10.37 14.99
N ASN A 202 39.81 -10.63 16.12
CA ASN A 202 39.16 -10.62 17.42
C ASN A 202 38.89 -9.16 17.83
N LEU A 203 37.61 -8.80 17.90
CA LEU A 203 37.17 -7.48 18.32
C LEU A 203 37.03 -7.44 19.85
N ASN A 204 38.00 -6.84 20.54
CA ASN A 204 37.97 -6.69 22.01
C ASN A 204 36.80 -5.79 22.49
N ASN A 205 36.23 -5.02 21.58
CA ASN A 205 35.15 -4.07 21.82
C ASN A 205 33.75 -4.62 21.47
N VAL A 206 33.65 -5.92 21.18
CA VAL A 206 32.39 -6.62 20.90
C VAL A 206 32.27 -7.80 21.84
N GLY A 207 31.14 -7.95 22.54
CA GLY A 207 30.96 -9.02 23.53
C GLY A 207 31.14 -10.42 22.96
N LYS A 208 30.52 -10.71 21.81
CA LYS A 208 30.73 -11.95 21.05
C LYS A 208 30.43 -11.73 19.58
N VAL A 209 31.23 -12.29 18.68
CA VAL A 209 30.95 -12.28 17.23
C VAL A 209 30.50 -13.67 16.78
N GLU A 210 29.33 -13.75 16.14
CA GLU A 210 28.78 -14.98 15.57
C GLU A 210 28.52 -14.78 14.07
N TYR A 211 29.18 -15.61 13.26
CA TYR A 211 28.97 -15.67 11.82
C TYR A 211 27.98 -16.78 11.47
N VAL A 212 26.97 -16.46 10.65
CA VAL A 212 26.04 -17.45 10.10
C VAL A 212 26.12 -17.42 8.58
N ALA A 213 26.53 -18.55 7.99
CA ALA A 213 26.65 -18.67 6.55
C ALA A 213 25.29 -18.52 5.86
N GLN A 214 25.20 -17.56 4.94
CA GLN A 214 24.00 -17.26 4.16
C GLN A 214 24.25 -17.62 2.68
N LYS A 215 23.73 -18.75 2.20
CA LYS A 215 23.70 -19.04 0.77
C LYS A 215 22.60 -18.19 0.11
N ASN A 216 22.96 -17.39 -0.89
CA ASN A 216 22.05 -16.49 -1.61
C ASN A 216 20.72 -17.19 -1.98
N GLY A 217 19.61 -16.47 -1.74
CA GLY A 217 18.26 -16.88 -2.15
C GLY A 217 17.47 -17.73 -1.15
N GLU A 218 18.11 -18.36 -0.17
CA GLU A 218 17.38 -19.19 0.81
C GLU A 218 16.94 -18.44 2.05
N THR A 219 17.64 -17.39 2.49
CA THR A 219 17.42 -16.82 3.83
C THR A 219 16.29 -15.82 3.89
N LEU A 220 16.08 -14.97 2.86
CA LEU A 220 14.83 -14.21 2.76
C LEU A 220 13.63 -15.17 2.63
N LYS A 221 13.77 -16.25 1.87
CA LYS A 221 12.72 -17.27 1.72
C LYS A 221 12.47 -18.03 3.03
N LYS A 222 13.52 -18.39 3.78
CA LYS A 222 13.49 -19.07 5.09
C LYS A 222 13.05 -18.14 6.23
N LEU A 223 13.35 -16.85 6.18
CA LEU A 223 12.94 -15.86 7.17
C LEU A 223 11.47 -15.45 6.94
N LEU A 224 11.01 -15.38 5.68
CA LEU A 224 9.59 -15.32 5.31
C LEU A 224 8.83 -16.63 5.61
N LEU A 225 9.52 -17.78 5.71
CA LEU A 225 8.96 -19.07 6.13
C LEU A 225 8.98 -19.27 7.67
N ASN A 226 9.97 -18.70 8.38
CA ASN A 226 10.16 -18.84 9.84
C ASN A 226 9.51 -17.71 10.65
N LEU A 227 9.24 -16.56 10.05
CA LEU A 227 8.12 -15.74 10.48
C LEU A 227 6.89 -16.62 10.22
N ASN A 228 6.25 -17.14 11.25
CA ASN A 228 4.96 -17.84 11.15
C ASN A 228 3.82 -16.90 10.67
N ILE A 229 4.17 -15.78 10.03
CA ILE A 229 3.36 -15.05 9.08
C ILE A 229 3.30 -15.93 7.84
N ASN A 230 2.48 -16.97 7.92
CA ASN A 230 2.22 -17.85 6.80
C ASN A 230 1.74 -16.95 5.65
N LEU A 231 2.61 -16.64 4.68
CA LEU A 231 2.27 -15.78 3.53
C LEU A 231 1.09 -16.36 2.76
N ARG A 232 0.88 -17.69 2.85
CA ARG A 232 -0.34 -18.35 2.40
C ARG A 232 -1.54 -18.04 3.30
N SER A 233 -1.38 -17.88 4.61
CA SER A 233 -2.44 -17.38 5.52
C SER A 233 -2.73 -15.89 5.35
N PHE A 234 -1.74 -15.04 5.11
CA PHE A 234 -1.96 -13.62 4.83
C PHE A 234 -2.60 -13.42 3.45
N ALA A 235 -2.09 -14.14 2.44
CA ALA A 235 -2.73 -14.18 1.13
C ALA A 235 -4.13 -14.79 1.24
N SER A 236 -4.37 -15.85 2.01
CA SER A 236 -5.70 -16.44 2.14
C SER A 236 -6.68 -15.55 2.89
N ILE A 237 -6.25 -14.80 3.91
CA ILE A 237 -7.05 -13.76 4.57
C ILE A 237 -7.36 -12.64 3.57
N PHE A 238 -6.37 -12.17 2.81
CA PHE A 238 -6.59 -11.15 1.78
C PHE A 238 -7.54 -11.65 0.67
N TYR A 239 -7.39 -12.89 0.21
CA TYR A 239 -8.30 -13.53 -0.75
C TYR A 239 -9.70 -13.69 -0.16
N ALA A 240 -9.83 -14.07 1.11
CA ALA A 240 -11.12 -14.19 1.79
C ALA A 240 -11.82 -12.82 1.91
N ILE A 241 -11.08 -11.77 2.29
CA ILE A 241 -11.59 -10.39 2.35
C ILE A 241 -11.99 -9.90 0.96
N ALA A 242 -11.14 -10.10 -0.05
CA ALA A 242 -11.42 -9.71 -1.44
C ALA A 242 -12.66 -10.44 -1.98
N PHE A 243 -12.79 -11.73 -1.67
CA PHE A 243 -13.92 -12.55 -2.07
C PHE A 243 -15.22 -12.12 -1.36
N LEU A 244 -15.15 -11.82 -0.06
CA LEU A 244 -16.27 -11.27 0.69
C LEU A 244 -16.68 -9.89 0.17
N ALA A 245 -15.73 -9.02 -0.14
CA ALA A 245 -15.99 -7.72 -0.75
C ALA A 245 -16.69 -7.87 -2.11
N GLN A 246 -16.24 -8.81 -2.95
CA GLN A 246 -16.88 -9.10 -4.23
C GLN A 246 -18.29 -9.69 -4.06
N PHE A 247 -18.51 -10.54 -3.05
CA PHE A 247 -19.83 -11.04 -2.68
C PHE A 247 -20.77 -9.88 -2.30
N LEU A 248 -20.32 -8.99 -1.40
CA LEU A 248 -21.12 -7.85 -0.94
C LEU A 248 -21.42 -6.87 -2.08
N LEU A 249 -20.46 -6.64 -2.97
CA LEU A 249 -20.65 -5.79 -4.14
C LEU A 249 -21.63 -6.41 -5.14
N ALA A 250 -21.52 -7.72 -5.40
CA ALA A 250 -22.47 -8.45 -6.23
C ALA A 250 -23.89 -8.39 -5.63
N LEU A 251 -24.01 -8.60 -4.32
CA LEU A 251 -25.27 -8.52 -3.61
C LEU A 251 -25.88 -7.11 -3.70
N PHE A 252 -25.06 -6.08 -3.51
CA PHE A 252 -25.46 -4.69 -3.67
C PHE A 252 -26.04 -4.44 -5.07
N PHE A 253 -25.33 -4.80 -6.14
CA PHE A 253 -25.81 -4.59 -7.51
C PHE A 253 -27.06 -5.39 -7.84
N TYR A 254 -27.16 -6.63 -7.36
CA TYR A 254 -28.34 -7.47 -7.54
C TYR A 254 -29.59 -6.84 -6.90
N LEU A 255 -29.46 -6.28 -5.68
CA LEU A 255 -30.57 -5.67 -4.95
C LEU A 255 -30.89 -4.25 -5.43
N ALA A 256 -29.87 -3.43 -5.67
CA ALA A 256 -30.03 -2.02 -6.04
C ALA A 256 -30.47 -1.87 -7.51
N LEU A 257 -29.93 -2.69 -8.40
CA LEU A 257 -30.10 -2.60 -9.86
C LEU A 257 -30.47 -3.97 -10.47
N PRO A 258 -31.60 -4.59 -10.10
CA PRO A 258 -31.95 -5.96 -10.51
C PRO A 258 -32.14 -6.10 -12.03
N ASN A 259 -32.79 -5.13 -12.67
CA ASN A 259 -33.03 -5.15 -14.12
C ASN A 259 -31.72 -5.04 -14.91
N PHE A 260 -30.84 -4.13 -14.49
CA PHE A 260 -29.53 -3.94 -15.09
C PHE A 260 -28.67 -5.20 -14.92
N SER A 261 -28.68 -5.80 -13.72
CA SER A 261 -27.97 -7.06 -13.44
C SER A 261 -28.44 -8.20 -14.33
N ALA A 262 -29.76 -8.36 -14.50
CA ALA A 262 -30.34 -9.36 -15.39
C ALA A 262 -29.95 -9.12 -16.86
N GLU A 263 -29.89 -7.85 -17.29
CA GLU A 263 -29.48 -7.48 -18.64
C GLU A 263 -28.00 -7.78 -18.92
N VAL A 264 -27.11 -7.42 -18.00
CA VAL A 264 -25.67 -7.73 -18.06
C VAL A 264 -25.47 -9.24 -18.20
N VAL A 265 -26.15 -10.03 -17.37
CA VAL A 265 -26.08 -11.50 -17.42
C VAL A 265 -26.63 -12.04 -18.76
N LYS A 266 -27.79 -11.55 -19.21
CA LYS A 266 -28.40 -11.96 -20.48
C LYS A 266 -27.45 -11.71 -21.66
N LYS A 267 -26.82 -10.53 -21.72
CA LYS A 267 -25.87 -10.17 -22.78
C LYS A 267 -24.63 -11.06 -22.75
N SER A 268 -24.04 -11.22 -21.56
CA SER A 268 -22.87 -12.10 -21.33
C SER A 268 -23.11 -13.51 -21.87
N LEU A 269 -24.30 -14.09 -21.63
CA LEU A 269 -24.64 -15.45 -22.05
C LEU A 269 -25.21 -15.53 -23.47
N SER A 270 -25.49 -14.42 -24.13
CA SER A 270 -26.04 -14.41 -25.50
C SER A 270 -24.96 -14.61 -26.57
N LYS A 271 -23.82 -13.92 -26.41
CA LYS A 271 -22.68 -13.95 -27.35
C LYS A 271 -21.36 -13.92 -26.56
N PRO A 272 -21.08 -14.92 -25.72
CA PRO A 272 -19.99 -14.87 -24.74
C PRO A 272 -18.63 -14.57 -25.36
N PHE A 273 -18.30 -15.20 -26.50
CA PHE A 273 -17.03 -14.96 -27.18
C PHE A 273 -16.85 -13.50 -27.64
N ASN A 274 -17.92 -12.88 -28.15
CA ASN A 274 -17.86 -11.49 -28.62
C ASN A 274 -17.67 -10.50 -27.45
N TYR A 275 -18.33 -10.75 -26.31
CA TYR A 275 -18.18 -9.91 -25.13
C TYR A 275 -16.83 -10.16 -24.43
N LEU A 276 -16.34 -11.40 -24.42
CA LEU A 276 -14.98 -11.71 -23.96
C LEU A 276 -13.92 -10.93 -24.76
N LEU A 277 -13.98 -10.99 -26.09
CA LEU A 277 -13.02 -10.32 -26.96
C LEU A 277 -13.10 -8.79 -26.82
N LYS A 278 -14.32 -8.22 -26.80
CA LYS A 278 -14.52 -6.79 -26.51
C LYS A 278 -13.95 -6.39 -25.14
N GLY A 279 -14.10 -7.25 -24.15
CA GLY A 279 -13.60 -7.02 -22.80
C GLY A 279 -12.09 -6.94 -22.76
N LEU A 280 -11.43 -7.91 -23.38
CA LEU A 280 -9.97 -7.93 -23.52
C LEU A 280 -9.47 -6.69 -24.28
N LEU A 281 -10.13 -6.32 -25.38
CA LEU A 281 -9.80 -5.09 -26.11
C LEU A 281 -9.93 -3.85 -25.22
N LEU A 282 -11.03 -3.69 -24.49
CA LEU A 282 -11.21 -2.54 -23.61
C LEU A 282 -10.18 -2.54 -22.46
N ILE A 283 -9.89 -3.70 -21.86
CA ILE A 283 -8.94 -3.80 -20.74
C ILE A 283 -7.51 -3.45 -21.18
N ILE A 284 -7.14 -3.75 -22.43
CA ILE A 284 -5.80 -3.49 -22.95
C ILE A 284 -5.69 -2.08 -23.55
N PHE A 285 -6.63 -1.70 -24.42
CA PHE A 285 -6.51 -0.47 -25.21
C PHE A 285 -6.92 0.78 -24.42
N LEU A 286 -7.82 0.67 -23.44
CA LEU A 286 -8.26 1.83 -22.65
C LEU A 286 -7.15 2.39 -21.73
N PRO A 287 -6.36 1.58 -20.99
CA PRO A 287 -5.21 2.12 -20.26
C PRO A 287 -4.10 2.64 -21.18
N LEU A 288 -3.92 2.07 -22.38
CA LEU A 288 -3.00 2.64 -23.38
C LEU A 288 -3.46 4.03 -23.83
N ALA A 289 -4.75 4.22 -24.11
CA ALA A 289 -5.29 5.53 -24.44
C ALA A 289 -5.12 6.54 -23.29
N ILE A 290 -5.35 6.11 -22.04
CA ILE A 290 -5.12 6.93 -20.84
C ILE A 290 -3.63 7.28 -20.69
N PHE A 291 -2.72 6.33 -20.97
CA PHE A 291 -1.29 6.57 -20.93
C PHE A 291 -0.86 7.62 -21.95
N PHE A 292 -1.40 7.59 -23.17
CA PHE A 292 -1.15 8.65 -24.16
C PHE A 292 -1.74 10.01 -23.72
N LEU A 293 -2.83 10.05 -22.95
CA LEU A 293 -3.31 11.31 -22.37
C LEU A 293 -2.35 11.86 -21.31
N LEU A 294 -1.72 10.99 -20.50
CA LEU A 294 -0.74 11.37 -19.46
C LEU A 294 0.51 12.05 -20.03
N THR A 295 0.90 11.77 -21.28
CA THR A 295 2.10 12.39 -21.89
C THR A 295 1.86 13.85 -22.31
N THR A 296 0.60 14.28 -22.36
CA THR A 296 0.25 15.66 -22.73
C THR A 296 0.03 16.51 -21.47
N VAL A 297 0.49 17.77 -21.50
CA VAL A 297 0.38 18.70 -20.35
C VAL A 297 -1.09 18.92 -19.95
N ILE A 298 -1.98 19.09 -20.95
CA ILE A 298 -3.42 19.30 -20.71
C ILE A 298 -4.13 17.97 -20.39
N GLY A 299 -3.70 16.87 -21.00
CA GLY A 299 -4.33 15.56 -20.83
C GLY A 299 -4.01 14.88 -19.50
N TYR A 300 -2.99 15.32 -18.76
CA TYR A 300 -2.68 14.76 -17.44
C TYR A 300 -3.87 14.79 -16.46
N SER A 301 -4.53 15.95 -16.33
CA SER A 301 -5.70 16.10 -15.44
C SER A 301 -6.88 15.23 -15.90
N LEU A 302 -7.12 15.16 -17.22
CA LEU A 302 -8.16 14.31 -17.80
C LEU A 302 -7.81 12.83 -17.65
N ALA A 303 -6.55 12.46 -17.78
CA ALA A 303 -6.09 11.08 -17.70
C ALA A 303 -6.27 10.51 -16.29
N ILE A 304 -5.98 11.28 -15.25
CA ILE A 304 -6.24 10.87 -13.86
C ILE A 304 -7.73 10.60 -13.66
N PHE A 305 -8.59 11.49 -14.14
CA PHE A 305 -10.05 11.32 -14.06
C PHE A 305 -10.52 10.05 -14.80
N TRP A 306 -10.03 9.81 -16.02
CA TRP A 306 -10.37 8.62 -16.80
C TRP A 306 -9.78 7.34 -16.20
N LEU A 307 -8.59 7.39 -15.60
CA LEU A 307 -7.99 6.27 -14.88
C LEU A 307 -8.84 5.89 -13.66
N PHE A 308 -9.29 6.89 -12.90
CA PHE A 308 -10.20 6.68 -11.78
C PHE A 308 -11.52 6.02 -12.25
N LEU A 309 -12.16 6.57 -13.29
CA LEU A 309 -13.38 5.98 -13.87
C LEU A 309 -13.15 4.55 -14.39
N TYR A 310 -12.00 4.29 -15.01
CA TYR A 310 -11.65 2.98 -15.51
C TYR A 310 -11.53 1.94 -14.38
N ILE A 311 -10.81 2.28 -13.30
CA ILE A 311 -10.66 1.41 -12.12
C ILE A 311 -12.03 1.20 -11.44
N LEU A 312 -12.84 2.25 -11.32
CA LEU A 312 -14.19 2.17 -10.76
C LEU A 312 -15.10 1.25 -11.59
N LEU A 313 -15.03 1.34 -12.93
CA LEU A 313 -15.81 0.46 -13.82
C LEU A 313 -15.32 -0.98 -13.77
N LEU A 314 -14.01 -1.22 -13.70
CA LEU A 314 -13.45 -2.58 -13.56
C LEU A 314 -13.89 -3.25 -12.25
N THR A 315 -13.77 -2.52 -11.14
CA THR A 315 -14.18 -3.01 -9.82
C THR A 315 -15.69 -3.23 -9.74
N SER A 316 -16.48 -2.33 -10.32
CA SER A 316 -17.94 -2.53 -10.43
C SER A 316 -18.31 -3.71 -11.32
N ALA A 317 -17.59 -3.91 -12.44
CA ALA A 317 -17.87 -4.99 -13.37
C ALA A 317 -17.55 -6.38 -12.78
N SER A 318 -16.51 -6.50 -11.94
CA SER A 318 -16.17 -7.76 -11.29
C SER A 318 -17.28 -8.28 -10.37
N ALA A 319 -18.16 -7.40 -9.89
CA ALA A 319 -19.36 -7.76 -9.11
C ALA A 319 -20.37 -8.61 -9.89
N PHE A 320 -20.39 -8.51 -11.22
CA PHE A 320 -21.32 -9.27 -12.07
C PHE A 320 -20.77 -10.66 -12.44
N THR A 321 -19.47 -10.89 -12.24
CA THR A 321 -18.80 -12.16 -12.57
C THR A 321 -19.46 -13.37 -11.90
N PRO A 322 -19.74 -13.38 -10.58
CA PRO A 322 -20.43 -14.50 -9.96
C PRO A 322 -21.84 -14.71 -10.50
N MET A 323 -22.58 -13.62 -10.80
CA MET A 323 -23.92 -13.72 -11.36
C MET A 323 -23.92 -14.41 -12.74
N ILE A 324 -22.93 -14.10 -13.57
CA ILE A 324 -22.76 -14.70 -14.89
C ILE A 324 -22.41 -16.19 -14.76
N VAL A 325 -21.47 -16.54 -13.87
CA VAL A 325 -21.08 -17.94 -13.62
C VAL A 325 -22.27 -18.77 -13.11
N GLY A 326 -23.01 -18.24 -12.14
CA GLY A 326 -24.18 -18.91 -11.60
C GLY A 326 -25.28 -19.07 -12.65
N ALA A 327 -25.53 -18.04 -13.45
CA ALA A 327 -26.53 -18.11 -14.52
C ALA A 327 -26.11 -19.06 -15.66
N ALA A 328 -24.82 -19.11 -15.98
CA ALA A 328 -24.27 -20.09 -16.93
C ALA A 328 -24.50 -21.51 -16.42
N PHE A 329 -24.17 -21.79 -15.16
CA PHE A 329 -24.39 -23.11 -14.55
C PHE A 329 -25.87 -23.50 -14.59
N ARG A 330 -26.77 -22.61 -14.16
CA ARG A 330 -28.22 -22.89 -14.19
C ARG A 330 -28.74 -23.12 -15.60
N ARG A 331 -28.28 -22.33 -16.58
CA ARG A 331 -28.73 -22.45 -17.98
C ARG A 331 -28.21 -23.71 -18.67
N PHE A 332 -26.93 -24.02 -18.52
CA PHE A 332 -26.30 -25.11 -19.26
C PHE A 332 -26.41 -26.47 -18.56
N ILE A 333 -26.42 -26.49 -17.23
CA ILE A 333 -26.46 -27.74 -16.44
C ILE A 333 -27.87 -28.01 -15.95
N LEU A 334 -28.51 -27.04 -15.27
CA LEU A 334 -29.87 -27.23 -14.74
C LEU A 334 -30.99 -26.99 -15.77
N LYS A 335 -30.66 -26.47 -16.96
CA LYS A 335 -31.62 -26.08 -18.02
C LYS A 335 -32.67 -25.05 -17.57
N GLU A 336 -32.38 -24.30 -16.52
CA GLU A 336 -33.25 -23.26 -15.98
C GLU A 336 -32.84 -21.88 -16.51
N LYS A 337 -33.83 -21.07 -16.93
CA LYS A 337 -33.59 -19.69 -17.40
C LYS A 337 -33.85 -18.62 -16.33
N ARG A 338 -34.25 -19.02 -15.13
CA ARG A 338 -34.61 -18.07 -14.06
C ARG A 338 -33.35 -17.41 -13.51
N PHE A 339 -33.34 -16.09 -13.46
CA PHE A 339 -32.35 -15.31 -12.72
C PHE A 339 -32.95 -14.96 -11.36
N SER A 340 -32.41 -15.57 -10.29
CA SER A 340 -32.88 -15.38 -8.91
C SER A 340 -31.72 -15.26 -7.94
N PHE A 341 -31.99 -14.90 -6.69
CA PHE A 341 -30.98 -14.77 -5.63
C PHE A 341 -30.08 -16.02 -5.49
N PHE A 342 -30.65 -17.23 -5.63
CA PHE A 342 -29.89 -18.48 -5.62
C PHE A 342 -28.83 -18.58 -6.72
N THR A 343 -29.02 -17.86 -7.84
CA THR A 343 -28.05 -17.77 -8.94
C THR A 343 -26.76 -17.11 -8.47
N LEU A 344 -26.86 -16.09 -7.62
CA LEU A 344 -25.70 -15.42 -7.02
C LEU A 344 -24.96 -16.37 -6.08
N GLY A 345 -25.67 -17.07 -5.20
CA GLY A 345 -25.06 -18.04 -4.27
C GLY A 345 -24.30 -19.17 -4.98
N ILE A 346 -24.94 -19.80 -5.97
CA ILE A 346 -24.32 -20.84 -6.80
C ILE A 346 -23.10 -20.28 -7.54
N GLY A 347 -23.24 -19.11 -8.13
CA GLY A 347 -22.18 -18.47 -8.90
C GLY A 347 -20.94 -18.15 -8.08
N ILE A 348 -21.12 -17.74 -6.83
CA ILE A 348 -20.03 -17.43 -5.91
C ILE A 348 -19.29 -18.70 -5.51
N ILE A 349 -20.01 -19.76 -5.09
CA ILE A 349 -19.38 -21.04 -4.75
C ILE A 349 -18.59 -21.60 -5.94
N LEU A 350 -19.16 -21.55 -7.14
CA LEU A 350 -18.48 -22.00 -8.35
C LEU A 350 -17.28 -21.15 -8.70
N LEU A 351 -17.39 -19.81 -8.61
CA LEU A 351 -16.27 -18.92 -8.87
C LEU A 351 -15.12 -19.21 -7.88
N PHE A 352 -15.42 -19.38 -6.60
CA PHE A 352 -14.42 -19.76 -5.60
C PHE A 352 -13.71 -21.07 -5.96
N ALA A 353 -14.49 -22.09 -6.31
CA ALA A 353 -13.97 -23.40 -6.71
C ALA A 353 -13.10 -23.33 -7.98
N LEU A 354 -13.46 -22.47 -8.95
CA LEU A 354 -12.68 -22.28 -10.17
C LEU A 354 -11.37 -21.52 -9.91
N LEU A 355 -11.38 -20.54 -8.99
CA LEU A 355 -10.23 -19.69 -8.71
C LEU A 355 -9.19 -20.34 -7.80
N ILE A 356 -9.55 -21.39 -7.05
CA ILE A 356 -8.61 -22.11 -6.17
C ILE A 356 -7.57 -22.91 -6.97
N VAL A 357 -7.86 -23.22 -8.24
CA VAL A 357 -6.98 -24.03 -9.10
C VAL A 357 -5.76 -23.19 -9.50
N PRO A 358 -4.52 -23.59 -9.11
CA PRO A 358 -3.32 -22.84 -9.47
C PRO A 358 -3.15 -22.74 -11.00
N TYR A 359 -2.63 -21.61 -11.47
CA TYR A 359 -2.40 -21.26 -12.89
C TYR A 359 -3.67 -21.14 -13.76
N ILE A 360 -4.64 -22.04 -13.60
CA ILE A 360 -5.90 -22.04 -14.36
C ILE A 360 -6.89 -21.00 -13.81
N GLY A 361 -7.00 -20.88 -12.48
CA GLY A 361 -7.89 -19.94 -11.82
C GLY A 361 -7.68 -18.49 -12.28
N PRO A 362 -6.45 -17.95 -12.28
CA PRO A 362 -6.17 -16.60 -12.79
C PRO A 362 -6.57 -16.39 -14.25
N LEU A 363 -6.33 -17.38 -15.13
CA LEU A 363 -6.74 -17.30 -16.54
C LEU A 363 -8.26 -17.26 -16.68
N ILE A 364 -8.97 -18.12 -15.94
CA ILE A 364 -10.44 -18.10 -15.88
C ILE A 364 -10.93 -16.75 -15.37
N ASN A 365 -10.28 -16.18 -14.35
CA ASN A 365 -10.64 -14.88 -13.80
C ASN A 365 -10.50 -13.76 -14.84
N ILE A 366 -9.41 -13.76 -15.61
CA ILE A 366 -9.19 -12.77 -16.68
C ILE A 366 -10.29 -12.88 -17.73
N CYS A 367 -10.62 -14.11 -18.16
CA CYS A 367 -11.67 -14.34 -19.15
C CYS A 367 -13.04 -13.87 -18.64
N LEU A 368 -13.42 -14.27 -17.42
CA LEU A 368 -14.71 -13.91 -16.83
C LEU A 368 -14.80 -12.41 -16.52
N SER A 369 -13.74 -11.81 -15.99
CA SER A 369 -13.71 -10.36 -15.72
C SER A 369 -13.79 -9.55 -16.99
N SER A 370 -13.13 -9.99 -18.07
CA SER A 370 -13.24 -9.37 -19.40
C SER A 370 -14.67 -9.44 -19.92
N LEU A 371 -15.30 -10.62 -19.85
CA LEU A 371 -16.70 -10.82 -20.24
C LEU A 371 -17.65 -9.91 -19.46
N SER A 372 -17.49 -9.83 -18.14
CA SER A 372 -18.27 -8.97 -17.26
C SER A 372 -18.09 -7.49 -17.61
N PHE A 373 -16.84 -7.06 -17.80
CA PHE A 373 -16.49 -5.67 -18.10
C PHE A 373 -17.11 -5.17 -19.39
N ALA A 374 -17.00 -5.95 -20.48
CA ALA A 374 -17.64 -5.60 -21.74
C ALA A 374 -19.18 -5.54 -21.63
N SER A 375 -19.77 -6.48 -20.89
CA SER A 375 -21.23 -6.56 -20.75
C SER A 375 -21.78 -5.39 -19.96
N VAL A 376 -21.10 -4.99 -18.89
CA VAL A 376 -21.42 -3.77 -18.13
C VAL A 376 -21.22 -2.53 -18.99
N PHE A 377 -20.09 -2.40 -19.69
CA PHE A 377 -19.80 -1.25 -20.54
C PHE A 377 -20.86 -1.05 -21.64
N VAL A 378 -21.25 -2.13 -22.32
CA VAL A 378 -22.28 -2.08 -23.37
C VAL A 378 -23.66 -1.77 -22.80
N SER A 379 -24.05 -2.38 -21.68
CA SER A 379 -25.32 -2.08 -21.01
C SER A 379 -25.40 -0.64 -20.49
N LEU A 380 -24.30 -0.09 -19.96
CA LEU A 380 -24.24 1.32 -19.57
C LEU A 380 -24.40 2.23 -20.79
N LYS A 381 -23.70 1.95 -21.88
CA LYS A 381 -23.81 2.72 -23.13
C LYS A 381 -25.24 2.76 -23.66
N GLU A 382 -25.93 1.63 -23.67
CA GLU A 382 -27.33 1.55 -24.13
C GLU A 382 -28.31 2.23 -23.14
N SER A 383 -28.10 2.09 -21.83
CA SER A 383 -28.92 2.76 -20.83
C SER A 383 -28.79 4.29 -20.89
N LEU A 384 -27.62 4.81 -21.27
CA LEU A 384 -27.39 6.24 -21.47
C LEU A 384 -27.97 6.73 -22.81
N GLY A 385 -27.92 5.90 -23.85
CA GLY A 385 -28.46 6.22 -25.18
C GLY A 385 -29.99 6.17 -25.29
N ASN A 386 -30.66 5.36 -24.46
CA ASN A 386 -32.11 5.20 -24.46
C ASN A 386 -32.87 6.19 -23.56
N TYR A 387 -32.24 7.29 -23.13
CA TYR A 387 -32.98 8.36 -22.46
C TYR A 387 -33.90 9.03 -23.50
N PRO A 388 -35.23 9.01 -23.33
CA PRO A 388 -36.11 9.72 -24.25
C PRO A 388 -35.72 11.20 -24.18
N SER A 389 -35.34 11.79 -25.31
CA SER A 389 -35.27 13.25 -25.40
C SER A 389 -36.67 13.74 -25.05
N SER A 390 -36.80 14.50 -23.98
CA SER A 390 -38.03 15.26 -23.72
C SER A 390 -38.17 16.31 -24.83
N LYS A 391 -38.79 15.89 -25.92
CA LYS A 391 -39.45 16.65 -26.98
C LYS A 391 -40.65 15.76 -27.34
N ASP A 392 -41.90 16.09 -27.08
CA ASP A 392 -42.54 17.39 -26.83
C ASP A 392 -43.62 17.27 -25.74
#